data_AF-A0A0R3T0B1-F1
#
_entry.id   AF-A0A0R3T0B1-F1
#
_cell.length_a   1.000
_cell.length_b   1.000
_cell.length_c   1.000
_cell.angle_alpha   90.00
_cell.angle_beta   90.00
_cell.angle_gamma   90.00
#
_symmetry.space_group_name_H-M   'P 1'
#
loop_
_entity.id
_entity.type
_entity.pdbx_description
1 polymer ?
#
loop_
_entity_poly.entity_id
_entity_poly.type
_entity_poly.pdbx_seq_one_letter_code
_entity_poly.pdbx_strand_id
1 'polypeptide(L)'
;MVQLFYYETLGRRCDKLIQINGREMPLELYAFESVPATNVCNRWELRFPWFTYRYCSVVKICGSNRRYVTRARAMCTKHDGALFVTGKFKNDEEGRAGKPHFCIFLTSNVTQSDFHAGYILTGTLQRGDRRKNDWETTHFAMVRRKGY
;
A
#
# COMPACT_ATOMS: atom_id res chain seq x y z
N MET A 1 -26.68 -0.23 -7.51
CA MET A 1 -25.62 0.44 -8.30
C MET A 1 -24.18 0.14 -7.83
N VAL A 2 -23.95 -0.41 -6.62
CA VAL A 2 -22.61 -0.77 -6.12
C VAL A 2 -22.00 -1.99 -6.84
N GLN A 3 -22.82 -2.98 -7.19
CA GLN A 3 -22.37 -4.23 -7.81
C GLN A 3 -21.84 -4.05 -9.25
N LEU A 4 -22.37 -3.07 -10.00
CA LEU A 4 -21.85 -2.73 -11.34
C LEU A 4 -20.44 -2.12 -11.25
N PHE A 5 -20.23 -1.21 -10.29
CA PHE A 5 -18.92 -0.60 -10.05
C PHE A 5 -17.88 -1.65 -9.62
N TYR A 6 -18.29 -2.69 -8.89
CA TYR A 6 -17.42 -3.81 -8.53
C TYR A 6 -16.84 -4.49 -9.76
N TYR A 7 -17.71 -4.98 -10.66
CA TYR A 7 -17.27 -5.63 -11.89
C TYR A 7 -16.49 -4.71 -12.82
N GLU A 8 -16.77 -3.41 -12.80
CA GLU A 8 -15.97 -2.45 -13.54
C GLU A 8 -14.55 -2.31 -12.98
N THR A 9 -14.36 -2.35 -11.66
CA THR A 9 -13.05 -2.15 -11.02
C THR A 9 -12.22 -3.42 -10.86
N LEU A 10 -12.88 -4.59 -10.82
CA LEU A 10 -12.23 -5.88 -10.64
C LEU A 10 -11.20 -6.14 -11.75
N GLY A 11 -9.96 -6.45 -11.37
CA GLY A 11 -8.89 -6.77 -12.31
C GLY A 11 -8.45 -5.60 -13.19
N ARG A 12 -8.97 -4.37 -12.98
CA ARG A 12 -8.47 -3.20 -13.70
C ARG A 12 -7.04 -2.90 -13.31
N ARG A 13 -6.29 -2.39 -14.29
CA ARG A 13 -4.93 -1.90 -14.08
C ARG A 13 -4.91 -0.82 -12.99
N CYS A 14 -3.96 -0.95 -12.06
CA CYS A 14 -3.84 -0.02 -10.93
C CYS A 14 -3.54 1.42 -11.35
N ASP A 15 -2.93 1.66 -12.52
CA ASP A 15 -2.70 3.01 -13.04
C ASP A 15 -4.02 3.78 -13.28
N LYS A 16 -5.05 3.11 -13.81
CA LYS A 16 -6.40 3.68 -13.97
C LYS A 16 -7.07 3.92 -12.61
N LEU A 17 -6.91 2.99 -11.67
CA LEU A 17 -7.50 3.13 -10.33
C LEU A 17 -6.85 4.26 -9.52
N ILE A 18 -5.54 4.47 -9.68
CA ILE A 18 -4.81 5.61 -9.08
C ILE A 18 -5.37 6.94 -9.61
N GLN A 19 -5.73 7.02 -10.90
CA GLN A 19 -6.35 8.23 -11.47
C GLN A 19 -7.73 8.50 -10.86
N ILE A 20 -8.56 7.46 -10.75
CA ILE A 20 -9.92 7.57 -10.19
C ILE A 20 -9.87 7.97 -8.72
N ASN A 21 -8.93 7.42 -7.93
CA ASN A 21 -8.83 7.68 -6.50
C ASN A 21 -8.11 9.00 -6.15
N GLY A 22 -7.57 9.73 -7.14
CA GLY A 22 -7.00 11.06 -6.94
C GLY A 22 -5.50 11.11 -6.62
N ARG A 23 -4.71 10.09 -7.02
CA ARG A 23 -3.23 10.00 -6.89
C ARG A 23 -2.63 10.06 -5.49
N GLU A 24 -3.37 10.50 -4.49
CA GLU A 24 -3.09 10.30 -3.07
C GLU A 24 -3.93 9.13 -2.58
N MET A 25 -3.27 8.06 -2.14
CA MET A 25 -3.92 6.83 -1.72
C MET A 25 -3.53 6.56 -0.27
N PRO A 26 -4.43 6.80 0.69
CA PRO A 26 -4.22 6.36 2.06
C PRO A 26 -4.33 4.84 2.12
N LEU A 27 -3.42 4.23 2.87
CA LEU A 27 -3.37 2.81 3.17
C LEU A 27 -3.68 2.62 4.64
N GLU A 28 -4.69 1.81 4.89
CA GLU A 28 -5.00 1.27 6.20
C GLU A 28 -4.24 -0.05 6.33
N LEU A 29 -3.37 -0.12 7.34
CA LEU A 29 -2.56 -1.29 7.62
C LEU A 29 -3.12 -2.02 8.84
N TYR A 30 -3.38 -3.31 8.68
CA TYR A 30 -3.82 -4.20 9.74
C TYR A 30 -2.71 -5.19 10.04
N ALA A 31 -2.13 -5.11 11.24
CA ALA A 31 -1.00 -5.97 11.62
C ALA A 31 -1.42 -7.45 11.65
N PHE A 32 -0.50 -8.34 11.25
CA PHE A 32 -0.67 -9.77 11.48
C PHE A 32 -0.47 -10.10 12.97
N GLU A 33 -1.17 -11.13 13.46
CA GLU A 33 -1.20 -11.53 14.88
C GLU A 33 0.18 -11.85 15.47
N SER A 34 1.15 -12.23 14.62
CA SER A 34 2.52 -12.58 15.02
C SER A 34 3.45 -11.36 15.17
N VAL A 35 3.02 -10.17 14.75
CA VAL A 35 3.86 -8.96 14.75
C VAL A 35 3.53 -8.16 16.00
N PRO A 36 4.52 -7.80 16.85
CA PRO A 36 4.28 -6.87 17.95
C PRO A 36 3.79 -5.56 17.34
N ALA A 37 2.48 -5.34 17.42
CA ALA A 37 1.81 -4.29 16.69
C ALA A 37 2.43 -2.95 17.05
N THR A 38 3.12 -2.33 16.09
CA THR A 38 3.37 -0.89 16.14
C THR A 38 2.07 -0.18 15.83
N ASN A 39 1.05 -0.35 16.69
CA ASN A 39 -0.33 0.18 16.56
C ASN A 39 -0.38 1.68 16.26
N VAL A 40 0.73 2.38 16.52
CA VAL A 40 0.91 3.81 16.27
C VAL A 40 1.13 4.12 14.78
N CYS A 41 1.60 3.17 13.95
CA CYS A 41 2.04 3.37 12.57
C CYS A 41 1.14 2.70 11.50
N ASN A 42 -0.16 2.54 11.79
CA ASN A 42 -1.10 1.80 10.94
C ASN A 42 -1.55 2.56 9.68
N ARG A 43 -1.15 3.82 9.52
CA ARG A 43 -1.57 4.66 8.39
C ARG A 43 -0.38 5.05 7.54
N TRP A 44 -0.38 4.56 6.30
CA TRP A 44 0.60 4.98 5.29
C TRP A 44 -0.12 5.73 4.17
N GLU A 45 0.61 6.53 3.40
CA GLU A 45 0.05 7.21 2.23
C GLU A 45 0.99 7.06 1.04
N LEU A 46 0.44 6.64 -0.09
CA LEU A 46 1.11 6.66 -1.39
C LEU A 46 0.73 7.93 -2.12
N ARG A 47 1.72 8.73 -2.49
CA ARG A 47 1.53 9.96 -3.27
C ARG A 47 2.20 9.81 -4.62
N PHE A 48 1.38 9.73 -5.67
CA PHE A 48 1.84 9.61 -7.04
C PHE A 48 1.95 10.99 -7.68
N PRO A 49 3.12 11.36 -8.23
CA PRO A 49 3.24 12.58 -9.02
C PRO A 49 2.32 12.55 -10.25
N TRP A 50 1.94 13.73 -10.76
CA TRP A 50 1.03 13.82 -11.91
C TRP A 50 1.64 13.27 -13.21
N PHE A 51 2.97 13.33 -13.34
CA PHE A 51 3.70 12.95 -14.56
C PHE A 51 4.14 11.47 -14.61
N THR A 52 4.03 10.70 -13.53
CA THR A 52 4.50 9.31 -13.53
C THR A 52 3.77 8.40 -12.55
N TYR A 53 3.62 7.13 -12.95
CA TYR A 53 3.16 6.03 -12.10
C TYR A 53 4.29 5.08 -11.69
N ARG A 54 5.52 5.32 -12.16
CA ARG A 54 6.68 4.45 -11.90
C ARG A 54 7.37 4.74 -10.57
N TYR A 55 7.06 5.88 -9.98
CA TYR A 55 7.60 6.33 -8.71
C TYR A 55 6.47 6.95 -7.89
N CYS A 56 6.54 6.76 -6.58
CA CYS A 56 5.65 7.42 -5.64
C CYS A 56 6.43 7.81 -4.38
N SER A 57 5.92 8.80 -3.67
CA SER A 57 6.38 9.11 -2.32
C SER A 57 5.54 8.30 -1.34
N VAL A 58 6.20 7.53 -0.48
CA VAL A 58 5.54 6.77 0.58
C VAL A 58 5.74 7.51 1.88
N VAL A 59 4.63 7.79 2.54
CA VAL A 59 4.58 8.47 3.81
C VAL A 59 4.13 7.47 4.86
N LYS A 60 5.00 7.15 5.81
CA LYS A 60 4.65 6.39 7.01
C LYS A 60 4.27 7.39 8.12
N ILE A 61 3.04 7.34 8.60
CA ILE A 61 2.53 8.20 9.67
C ILE A 61 2.48 7.37 10.94
N CYS A 62 3.21 7.82 11.97
CA CYS A 62 3.31 7.18 13.26
C CYS A 62 2.83 8.16 14.35
N GLY A 63 1.60 7.98 14.83
CA GLY A 63 0.99 8.83 15.84
C GLY A 63 0.81 10.27 15.35
N SER A 64 0.79 11.23 16.29
CA SER A 64 0.48 12.63 15.99
C SER A 64 1.63 13.41 15.33
N ASN A 65 2.88 13.12 15.68
CA ASN A 65 4.03 13.97 15.30
C ASN A 65 5.15 13.26 14.52
N ARG A 66 5.16 11.93 14.37
CA ARG A 66 6.24 11.24 13.65
C ARG A 66 5.78 10.87 12.24
N ARG A 67 6.49 11.42 11.24
CA ARG A 67 6.23 11.16 9.83
C ARG A 67 7.55 10.84 9.13
N TYR A 68 7.59 9.69 8.45
CA TYR A 68 8.72 9.31 7.61
C TYR A 68 8.31 9.37 6.16
N VAL A 69 9.12 10.00 5.32
CA VAL A 69 8.86 10.11 3.89
C VAL A 69 10.03 9.48 3.13
N THR A 70 9.71 8.70 2.12
CA THR A 70 10.70 8.09 1.23
C THR A 70 10.19 8.01 -0.19
N ARG A 71 11.11 8.00 -1.15
CA ARG A 71 10.79 7.77 -2.55
C ARG A 71 10.83 6.28 -2.84
N ALA A 72 9.74 5.76 -3.37
CA ALA A 72 9.59 4.37 -3.76
C ALA A 72 9.41 4.22 -5.27
N ARG A 73 9.73 3.03 -5.76
CA ARG A 73 9.45 2.60 -7.12
C ARG A 73 8.12 1.85 -7.11
N ALA A 74 7.22 2.26 -7.99
CA ALA A 74 5.93 1.63 -8.21
C ALA A 74 5.96 0.86 -9.54
N MET A 75 5.40 -0.34 -9.55
CA MET A 75 5.28 -1.20 -10.71
C MET A 75 3.84 -1.71 -10.78
N CYS A 76 3.12 -1.26 -11.80
CA CYS A 76 1.79 -1.78 -12.12
C CYS A 76 1.93 -2.94 -13.11
N THR A 77 1.31 -4.07 -12.84
CA THR A 77 1.19 -5.14 -13.83
C THR A 77 0.17 -4.75 -14.90
N LYS A 78 0.42 -5.16 -16.15
CA LYS A 78 -0.41 -4.76 -17.29
C LYS A 78 -1.76 -5.50 -17.33
N HIS A 79 -1.82 -6.73 -16.80
CA HIS A 79 -2.95 -7.63 -16.99
C HIS A 79 -3.62 -8.06 -15.68
N ASP A 80 -2.88 -8.13 -14.57
CA ASP A 80 -3.40 -8.75 -13.33
C ASP A 80 -3.94 -7.75 -12.31
N GLY A 81 -3.97 -6.46 -12.66
CA GLY A 81 -4.44 -5.42 -11.74
C GLY A 81 -3.63 -5.35 -10.44
N ALA A 82 -2.34 -5.69 -10.48
CA ALA A 82 -1.45 -5.68 -9.33
C ALA A 82 -0.54 -4.45 -9.35
N LEU A 83 -0.21 -3.97 -8.15
CA LEU A 83 0.69 -2.84 -7.89
C LEU A 83 1.70 -3.27 -6.84
N PHE A 84 2.98 -3.18 -7.21
CA PHE A 84 4.09 -3.35 -6.29
C PHE A 84 4.72 -1.99 -6.01
N VAL A 85 4.83 -1.61 -4.74
CA VAL A 85 5.57 -0.42 -4.32
C VAL A 85 6.73 -0.84 -3.44
N THR A 86 7.94 -0.58 -3.90
CA THR A 86 9.17 -0.98 -3.21
C THR A 86 10.00 0.25 -2.85
N GLY A 87 10.51 0.26 -1.62
CA GLY A 87 11.31 1.38 -1.14
C GLY A 87 12.11 1.01 0.08
N LYS A 88 12.61 2.03 0.77
CA LYS A 88 13.31 1.86 2.03
C LYS A 88 13.07 3.03 2.98
N PHE A 89 12.91 2.72 4.25
CA PHE A 89 12.98 3.66 5.36
C PHE A 89 14.22 3.32 6.18
N LYS A 90 15.20 4.23 6.22
CA LYS A 90 16.42 4.02 7.02
C LYS A 90 16.28 4.53 8.45
N ASN A 91 15.39 5.51 8.63
CA ASN A 91 15.30 6.29 9.85
C ASN A 91 14.14 5.83 10.77
N ASP A 92 13.30 4.91 10.30
CA ASP A 92 12.26 4.29 11.13
C ASP A 92 12.85 3.20 12.04
N GLU A 93 12.09 2.77 13.03
CA GLU A 93 12.53 1.83 14.07
C GLU A 93 12.99 0.50 13.46
N GLU A 94 12.24 -0.02 12.50
CA GLU A 94 12.56 -1.25 11.76
C GLU A 94 13.80 -1.06 10.87
N GLY A 95 13.98 0.13 10.29
CA GLY A 95 15.19 0.48 9.55
C GLY A 95 16.44 0.51 10.41
N ARG A 96 16.34 1.04 11.64
CA ARG A 96 17.43 1.01 12.65
C ARG A 96 17.71 -0.39 13.16
N ALA A 97 16.69 -1.25 13.24
CA ALA A 97 16.81 -2.67 13.56
C ALA A 97 17.38 -3.52 12.40
N GLY A 98 17.77 -2.92 11.29
CA GLY A 98 18.40 -3.61 10.16
C GLY A 98 17.42 -4.16 9.11
N LYS A 99 16.13 -3.82 9.18
CA LYS A 99 15.09 -4.16 8.19
C LYS A 99 14.54 -2.89 7.48
N PRO A 100 15.39 -2.15 6.72
CA PRO A 100 15.00 -0.87 6.14
C PRO A 100 14.12 -0.99 4.89
N HIS A 101 14.08 -2.15 4.25
CA HIS A 101 13.35 -2.33 2.99
C HIS A 101 11.88 -2.63 3.24
N PHE A 102 11.03 -2.18 2.31
CA PHE A 102 9.63 -2.56 2.29
C PHE A 102 9.16 -2.89 0.88
N CYS A 103 8.16 -3.75 0.81
CA CYS A 103 7.42 -4.10 -0.41
C CYS A 103 5.93 -4.09 -0.07
N ILE A 104 5.18 -3.21 -0.73
CA ILE A 104 3.72 -3.21 -0.66
C ILE A 104 3.22 -3.89 -1.93
N PHE A 105 2.41 -4.92 -1.75
CA PHE A 105 1.63 -5.54 -2.81
C PHE A 105 0.18 -5.11 -2.65
N LEU A 106 -0.43 -4.62 -3.73
CA LEU A 106 -1.85 -4.27 -3.80
C LEU A 106 -2.44 -4.88 -5.07
N THR A 107 -3.69 -5.32 -5.01
CA THR A 107 -4.44 -5.82 -6.16
C THR A 107 -5.84 -5.23 -6.22
N SER A 108 -6.34 -5.05 -7.44
CA SER A 108 -7.74 -4.71 -7.73
C SER A 108 -8.66 -5.92 -7.78
N ASN A 109 -8.13 -7.14 -7.66
CA ASN A 109 -8.91 -8.36 -7.45
C ASN A 109 -9.38 -8.43 -5.99
N VAL A 110 -10.21 -7.47 -5.61
CA VAL A 110 -10.75 -7.33 -4.26
C VAL A 110 -11.93 -8.27 -4.08
N THR A 111 -12.06 -8.87 -2.91
CA THR A 111 -13.21 -9.73 -2.59
C THR A 111 -14.50 -8.91 -2.52
N GLN A 112 -15.65 -9.53 -2.73
CA GLN A 112 -16.93 -8.81 -2.68
C GLN A 112 -17.19 -8.22 -1.27
N SER A 113 -16.77 -8.92 -0.21
CA SER A 113 -16.87 -8.43 1.17
C SER A 113 -16.02 -7.17 1.39
N ASP A 114 -14.75 -7.18 0.95
CA ASP A 114 -13.86 -6.04 1.10
C ASP A 114 -14.34 -4.83 0.28
N PHE A 115 -14.90 -5.10 -0.89
CA PHE A 115 -15.48 -4.05 -1.72
C PHE A 115 -16.73 -3.43 -1.09
N HIS A 116 -17.60 -4.25 -0.49
CA HIS A 116 -18.75 -3.77 0.28
C HIS A 116 -18.31 -3.02 1.56
N ALA A 117 -17.15 -3.34 2.13
CA ALA A 117 -16.53 -2.56 3.20
C ALA A 117 -15.93 -1.23 2.73
N GLY A 118 -15.89 -0.98 1.41
CA GLY A 118 -15.44 0.28 0.81
C GLY A 118 -14.03 0.27 0.25
N TYR A 119 -13.36 -0.88 0.22
CA TYR A 119 -12.00 -1.01 -0.29
C TYR A 119 -11.97 -1.18 -1.81
N ILE A 120 -11.02 -0.50 -2.45
CA ILE A 120 -10.80 -0.56 -3.91
C ILE A 120 -9.52 -1.32 -4.28
N LEU A 121 -8.56 -1.41 -3.35
CA LEU A 121 -7.40 -2.28 -3.46
C LEU A 121 -7.15 -2.95 -2.12
N THR A 122 -6.70 -4.20 -2.16
CA THR A 122 -6.30 -4.98 -0.99
C THR A 122 -4.95 -5.63 -1.25
N GLY A 123 -4.24 -6.05 -0.20
CA GLY A 123 -2.97 -6.74 -0.34
C GLY A 123 -2.17 -6.78 0.95
N THR A 124 -0.85 -6.73 0.84
CA THR A 124 0.06 -6.98 1.96
C THR A 124 1.25 -6.03 1.96
N LEU A 125 1.79 -5.79 3.16
CA LEU A 125 3.03 -5.06 3.40
C LEU A 125 4.08 -6.01 3.98
N GLN A 126 5.19 -6.12 3.26
CA GLN A 126 6.38 -6.82 3.70
C GLN A 126 7.46 -5.83 4.13
N ARG A 127 8.18 -6.15 5.21
CA ARG A 127 9.35 -5.43 5.70
C ARG A 127 10.54 -6.40 5.75
N GLY A 128 11.75 -5.88 5.60
CA GLY A 128 12.92 -6.75 5.61
C GLY A 128 14.21 -6.11 5.13
N ASP A 129 15.17 -6.97 4.76
CA ASP A 129 16.41 -6.58 4.09
C ASP A 129 16.55 -7.31 2.75
N ARG A 130 16.37 -6.55 1.66
CA ARG A 130 16.51 -7.05 0.30
C ARG A 130 17.88 -7.68 0.02
N ARG A 131 18.96 -7.23 0.68
CA ARG A 131 20.31 -7.78 0.44
C ARG A 131 20.47 -9.18 1.01
N LYS A 132 19.82 -9.45 2.13
CA LYS A 132 19.84 -10.75 2.81
C LYS A 132 18.72 -11.68 2.35
N ASN A 133 17.85 -11.20 1.45
CA ASN A 133 16.61 -11.85 1.05
C ASN A 133 15.71 -12.21 2.26
N ASP A 134 15.81 -11.43 3.33
CA ASP A 134 14.99 -11.58 4.53
C ASP A 134 13.76 -10.69 4.38
N TRP A 135 12.60 -11.31 4.23
CA TRP A 135 11.31 -10.64 4.04
C TRP A 135 10.28 -11.23 4.96
N GLU A 136 9.60 -10.36 5.68
CA GLU A 136 8.56 -10.72 6.62
C GLU A 136 7.28 -9.97 6.27
N THR A 137 6.18 -10.70 6.11
CA THR A 137 4.87 -10.10 5.92
C THR A 137 4.39 -9.57 7.26
N THR A 138 4.15 -8.26 7.33
CA THR A 138 3.87 -7.59 8.61
C THR A 138 2.43 -7.12 8.75
N HIS A 139 1.82 -6.64 7.66
CA HIS A 139 0.47 -6.10 7.69
C HIS A 139 -0.31 -6.51 6.43
N PHE A 140 -1.64 -6.61 6.54
CA PHE A 140 -2.54 -6.43 5.41
C PHE A 140 -2.63 -4.95 5.06
N ALA A 141 -2.72 -4.65 3.78
CA ALA A 141 -2.74 -3.29 3.26
C ALA A 141 -4.00 -3.05 2.46
N MET A 142 -4.85 -2.14 2.92
CA MET A 142 -6.15 -1.84 2.32
C MET A 142 -6.21 -0.38 1.87
N VAL A 143 -6.78 -0.13 0.70
CA VAL A 143 -7.01 1.22 0.17
C VAL A 143 -8.50 1.46 0.06
N ARG A 144 -9.00 2.50 0.73
CA ARG A 144 -10.39 2.93 0.60
C ARG A 144 -10.66 3.65 -0.72
N ARG A 145 -11.86 3.47 -1.22
CA ARG A 145 -12.41 4.25 -2.33
C ARG A 145 -12.72 5.67 -1.86
N LYS A 146 -12.40 6.65 -2.69
CA LYS A 146 -12.76 8.06 -2.46
C LYS A 146 -14.29 8.22 -2.39
N GLY A 147 -14.79 8.81 -1.31
CA GLY A 147 -16.21 9.08 -1.11
C GLY A 147 -17.02 7.95 -0.46
N TYR A 148 -16.36 6.97 0.17
CA TYR A 148 -16.98 5.96 1.02
C TYR A 148 -16.69 6.21 2.50
#